data_AF-A0A445KEN7-F1
#
_entry.id   AF-A0A445KEN7-F1
#
_cell.length_a   1.000
_cell.length_b   1.000
_cell.length_c   1.000
_cell.angle_alpha   90.00
_cell.angle_beta   90.00
_cell.angle_gamma   90.00
#
_symmetry.space_group_name_H-M   'P 1'
#
loop_
_entity.id
_entity.type
_entity.pdbx_description
1 polymer ?
#
loop_
_entity_poly.entity_id
_entity_poly.type
_entity_poly.pdbx_seq_one_letter_code
_entity_poly.pdbx_strand_id
1 'polypeptide(L)'
;MTIRLKDNSNCDILITVWEDYAIQLHDAIDKNLLLQEPLVVMLTLGKIKDATDKYPLSVQNIKFGSKLYVNADITEIHQFRQRIIHDKDGSQSQSSQRNVVENFLQNAQVVNIGEINNLRQI
;
A
#
# COMPACT_ATOMS: atom_id res chain seq x y z
N MET A 1 8.06 2.11 -17.30
CA MET A 1 8.57 2.63 -16.00
C MET A 1 7.92 1.85 -14.86
N THR A 2 8.71 1.37 -13.90
CA THR A 2 8.20 0.68 -12.72
C THR A 2 8.60 1.43 -11.46
N ILE A 3 7.64 1.74 -10.60
CA ILE A 3 7.89 2.38 -9.30
C ILE A 3 7.16 1.65 -8.19
N ARG A 4 7.61 1.86 -6.96
CA ARG A 4 6.98 1.36 -5.73
C ARG A 4 6.14 2.48 -5.13
N LEU A 5 4.87 2.19 -4.89
CA LEU A 5 3.91 3.09 -4.23
C LEU A 5 3.31 2.39 -3.01
N LYS A 6 2.53 3.12 -2.22
CA LYS A 6 1.71 2.56 -1.14
C LYS A 6 0.24 2.67 -1.48
N ASP A 7 -0.52 1.64 -1.14
CA ASP A 7 -1.97 1.63 -1.24
C ASP A 7 -2.63 2.23 0.03
N ASN A 8 -3.96 2.13 0.11
CA ASN A 8 -4.73 2.58 1.27
C ASN A 8 -4.42 1.84 2.58
N SER A 9 -3.79 0.67 2.51
CA SER A 9 -3.42 -0.15 3.67
C SER A 9 -1.98 0.11 4.12
N ASN A 10 -1.31 1.12 3.54
CA ASN A 10 0.12 1.36 3.68
C ASN A 10 1.00 0.19 3.20
N CYS A 11 0.46 -0.69 2.37
CA CYS A 11 1.17 -1.81 1.78
C CYS A 11 1.89 -1.38 0.50
N ASP A 12 3.11 -1.87 0.31
CA ASP A 12 3.86 -1.64 -0.91
C ASP A 12 3.19 -2.34 -2.10
N ILE A 13 3.03 -1.59 -3.19
CA ILE A 13 2.57 -2.10 -4.48
C ILE A 13 3.50 -1.60 -5.57
N LEU A 14 3.84 -2.47 -6.53
CA LEU A 14 4.56 -2.05 -7.72
C LEU A 14 3.57 -1.60 -8.79
N ILE A 15 3.83 -0.45 -9.41
CA ILE A 15 3.10 -0.02 -10.61
C ILE A 15 4.06 0.03 -11.78
N THR A 16 3.69 -0.59 -12.90
CA THR A 16 4.43 -0.53 -14.16
C THR A 16 3.57 0.12 -15.23
N VAL A 17 3.96 1.32 -15.66
CA VAL A 17 3.31 2.04 -16.76
C VAL A 17 4.18 2.04 -18.01
N TRP A 18 3.55 2.01 -19.19
CA TRP A 18 4.19 1.95 -20.49
C TRP A 18 3.85 3.18 -21.34
N GLU A 19 4.58 3.38 -22.43
CA GLU A 19 4.31 4.42 -23.44
C GLU A 19 4.26 5.82 -22.81
N ASP A 20 3.35 6.68 -23.27
CA ASP A 20 3.25 8.07 -22.84
C ASP A 20 2.99 8.21 -21.33
N TYR A 21 2.34 7.21 -20.71
CA TYR A 21 2.14 7.19 -19.26
C TYR A 21 3.44 7.07 -18.48
N ALA A 22 4.47 6.43 -19.04
CA ALA A 22 5.79 6.36 -18.41
C ALA A 22 6.46 7.75 -18.38
N ILE A 23 6.31 8.54 -19.44
CA ILE A 23 6.83 9.90 -19.53
C ILE A 23 6.06 10.81 -18.58
N GLN A 24 4.72 10.77 -18.63
CA GLN A 24 3.86 11.55 -17.73
C GLN A 24 4.18 11.32 -16.25
N LEU A 25 4.38 10.06 -15.86
CA LEU A 25 4.68 9.70 -14.47
C LEU A 25 6.08 10.18 -14.06
N HIS A 26 7.07 10.07 -14.96
CA HIS A 26 8.41 10.56 -14.70
C HIS A 26 8.43 12.07 -14.48
N ASP A 27 7.82 12.84 -15.37
CA ASP A 27 7.72 14.30 -15.26
C ASP A 27 7.01 14.72 -13.96
N ALA A 28 5.96 13.99 -13.58
CA ALA A 28 5.23 14.26 -12.34
C ALA A 28 6.09 13.98 -11.10
N ILE A 29 6.88 12.90 -11.08
CA ILE A 29 7.80 12.60 -9.98
C ILE A 29 8.79 13.75 -9.79
N ASP A 30 9.40 14.23 -10.87
CA ASP A 30 10.38 15.31 -10.81
C ASP A 30 9.76 16.62 -10.30
N LYS A 31 8.57 16.97 -10.81
CA LYS A 31 7.81 18.15 -10.33
C LYS A 31 7.45 18.03 -8.86
N ASN A 32 6.96 16.88 -8.42
CA ASN A 32 6.56 16.64 -7.04
C ASN A 32 7.74 16.70 -6.07
N LEU A 33 8.91 16.21 -6.49
CA LEU A 33 10.13 16.28 -5.69
C LEU A 33 10.55 17.75 -5.44
N LEU A 34 10.42 18.62 -6.45
CA LEU A 34 10.69 20.05 -6.32
C LEU A 34 9.68 20.76 -5.40
N LEU A 35 8.40 20.39 -5.50
CA LEU A 35 7.33 21.00 -4.71
C LEU A 35 7.19 20.41 -3.29
N GLN A 36 7.91 19.34 -2.97
CA GLN A 36 7.79 18.56 -1.74
C GLN A 36 6.35 18.08 -1.45
N GLU A 37 5.55 17.85 -2.50
CA GLU A 37 4.18 17.40 -2.36
C GLU A 37 4.04 15.88 -2.48
N PRO A 38 3.08 15.25 -1.77
CA PRO A 38 2.75 13.86 -1.99
C PRO A 38 2.37 13.60 -3.45
N LEU A 39 3.00 12.57 -4.05
CA LEU A 39 2.62 12.05 -5.35
C LEU A 39 1.50 11.03 -5.16
N VAL A 40 0.34 11.31 -5.75
CA VAL A 40 -0.82 10.41 -5.77
C VAL A 40 -1.13 10.01 -7.20
N VAL A 41 -1.28 8.71 -7.40
CA VAL A 41 -1.52 8.11 -8.71
C VAL A 41 -2.79 7.29 -8.66
N MET A 42 -3.66 7.45 -9.66
CA MET A 42 -4.82 6.59 -9.89
C MET A 42 -4.75 6.02 -11.30
N LEU A 43 -4.77 4.68 -11.40
CA LEU A 43 -4.79 3.96 -12.67
C LEU A 43 -6.12 3.24 -12.83
N THR A 44 -6.91 3.63 -13.83
CA THR A 44 -8.17 2.95 -14.14
C THR A 44 -7.93 1.76 -15.07
N LEU A 45 -8.76 0.72 -14.95
CA LEU A 45 -8.72 -0.47 -15.80
C LEU A 45 -7.32 -1.08 -15.91
N GLY A 46 -6.56 -1.05 -14.82
CA GLY A 46 -5.23 -1.65 -14.74
C GLY A 46 -5.33 -3.17 -14.65
N LYS A 47 -4.33 -3.86 -15.21
CA LYS A 47 -4.15 -5.30 -15.00
C LYS A 47 -3.40 -5.51 -13.69
N ILE A 48 -4.00 -6.26 -12.78
CA ILE A 48 -3.35 -6.74 -11.56
C ILE A 48 -2.57 -8.03 -11.90
N LYS A 49 -1.36 -8.13 -11.36
CA LYS A 49 -0.55 -9.34 -11.33
C LYS A 49 -0.39 -9.73 -9.87
N ASP A 50 -0.96 -10.87 -9.52
CA ASP A 50 -0.91 -11.38 -8.15
C ASP A 50 0.52 -11.64 -7.70
N ALA A 51 0.72 -11.55 -6.38
CA ALA A 51 1.98 -11.88 -5.77
C ALA A 51 2.29 -13.38 -5.94
N THR A 52 3.55 -13.68 -6.19
CA THR A 52 4.12 -15.03 -6.23
C THR A 52 5.37 -15.04 -5.35
N ASP A 53 5.91 -16.22 -5.05
CA ASP A 53 7.17 -16.32 -4.29
C ASP A 53 8.33 -15.51 -4.91
N LYS A 54 8.28 -15.31 -6.23
CA LYS A 54 9.32 -14.61 -6.99
C LYS A 54 9.04 -13.12 -7.21
N TYR A 55 7.77 -12.70 -7.24
CA TYR A 55 7.39 -11.34 -7.63
C TYR A 55 6.29 -10.78 -6.73
N PRO A 56 6.43 -9.54 -6.23
CA PRO A 56 5.40 -8.91 -5.41
C PRO A 56 4.17 -8.52 -6.23
N LEU A 57 3.08 -8.17 -5.53
CA LEU A 57 1.87 -7.63 -6.14
C LEU A 57 2.21 -6.43 -7.03
N SER A 58 1.69 -6.45 -8.26
CA SER A 58 1.91 -5.34 -9.18
C SER A 58 0.69 -5.01 -10.04
N VAL A 59 0.61 -3.75 -10.47
CA VAL A 59 -0.43 -3.25 -11.36
C VAL A 59 0.22 -2.64 -12.59
N GLN A 60 -0.38 -2.81 -13.76
CA GLN A 60 0.11 -2.21 -14.99
C GLN A 60 -1.02 -1.68 -15.87
N ASN A 61 -0.75 -0.64 -16.67
CA ASN A 61 -1.71 -0.20 -17.67
C ASN A 61 -1.85 -1.26 -18.78
N ILE A 62 -3.04 -1.34 -19.36
CA ILE A 62 -3.28 -2.07 -20.60
C ILE A 62 -3.16 -1.12 -21.79
N LYS A 63 -2.99 -1.70 -22.99
CA LYS A 63 -2.78 -0.94 -24.24
C LYS A 63 -3.94 0.01 -24.56
N PHE A 64 -5.17 -0.38 -24.22
CA PHE A 64 -6.37 0.40 -24.52
C PHE A 64 -7.29 0.45 -23.32
N GLY A 65 -7.82 1.63 -23.00
CA GLY A 65 -8.82 1.83 -21.94
C GLY A 65 -8.26 2.24 -20.58
N SER A 66 -7.00 1.90 -20.26
CA SER A 66 -6.37 2.44 -19.05
C SER A 66 -6.23 3.96 -19.14
N LYS A 67 -6.47 4.63 -18.01
CA LYS A 67 -6.17 6.06 -17.81
C LYS A 67 -5.33 6.23 -16.57
N LEU A 68 -4.23 6.95 -16.70
CA LEU A 68 -3.38 7.35 -15.59
C LEU A 68 -3.71 8.79 -15.19
N TYR A 69 -4.07 8.98 -13.93
CA TYR A 69 -4.23 10.29 -13.33
C TYR A 69 -3.15 10.46 -12.26
N VAL A 70 -2.42 11.58 -12.33
CA VAL A 70 -1.36 11.89 -11.37
C VAL A 70 -1.67 13.26 -10.79
N ASN A 71 -1.90 13.32 -9.48
CA ASN A 71 -2.32 14.53 -8.76
C ASN A 71 -3.46 15.30 -9.45
N ALA A 72 -4.35 14.58 -10.15
CA ALA A 72 -5.45 15.20 -10.87
C ALA A 72 -6.52 15.71 -9.89
N ASP A 73 -7.31 16.70 -10.36
CA ASP A 73 -8.45 17.25 -9.62
C ASP A 73 -9.63 16.26 -9.62
N ILE A 74 -9.47 15.20 -8.83
CA ILE A 74 -10.41 14.09 -8.67
C ILE A 74 -10.64 13.90 -7.18
N THR A 75 -11.89 13.74 -6.76
CA THR A 75 -12.28 13.71 -5.34
C THR A 75 -11.54 12.61 -4.57
N GLU A 76 -11.42 11.42 -5.16
CA GLU A 76 -10.74 10.26 -4.58
C GLU A 76 -9.24 10.52 -4.39
N ILE A 77 -8.60 11.20 -5.35
CA ILE A 77 -7.19 11.60 -5.28
C ILE A 77 -6.98 12.60 -4.15
N HIS A 78 -7.86 13.62 -4.05
CA HIS A 78 -7.79 14.61 -2.97
C HIS A 78 -7.96 13.97 -1.59
N GLN A 79 -8.95 13.10 -1.42
CA GLN A 79 -9.19 12.39 -0.16
C GLN A 79 -8.02 11.49 0.22
N PHE A 80 -7.38 10.81 -0.75
CA PHE A 80 -6.18 10.03 -0.48
C PHE A 80 -4.98 10.91 -0.11
N ARG A 81 -4.78 12.02 -0.82
CA ARG A 81 -3.73 13.00 -0.53
C ARG A 81 -3.85 13.57 0.89
N GLN A 82 -5.07 13.95 1.32
CA GLN A 82 -5.30 14.46 2.68
C GLN A 82 -4.98 13.42 3.75
N ARG A 83 -5.32 12.14 3.52
CA ARG A 83 -4.95 11.05 4.45
C ARG A 83 -3.43 10.92 4.61
N ILE A 84 -2.67 10.98 3.51
CA ILE A 84 -1.19 10.92 3.57
C ILE A 84 -0.62 12.08 4.41
N ILE A 85 -1.19 13.28 4.27
CA ILE A 85 -0.72 14.46 5.00
C ILE A 85 -1.04 14.33 6.49
N HIS A 86 -2.28 13.93 6.83
CA HIS A 86 -2.70 13.71 8.21
C HIS A 86 -1.87 12.62 8.91
N ASP A 87 -1.56 11.52 8.23
CA ASP A 87 -0.73 10.43 8.78
C ASP A 87 0.71 10.88 9.08
N LYS A 88 1.24 11.87 8.35
CA LYS A 88 2.57 12.43 8.60
C LYS A 88 2.60 13.37 9.82
N ASP A 89 1.59 14.24 9.93
CA ASP A 89 1.49 15.21 11.04
C ASP A 89 1.02 14.56 12.35
N GLY A 90 0.36 13.40 12.29
CA GLY A 90 -0.12 12.62 13.42
C GLY A 90 0.90 11.68 14.06
N SER A 91 2.21 11.91 13.91
CA SER A 91 3.30 11.06 14.42
C SER A 91 3.44 11.07 15.96
N GLN A 92 2.33 10.89 16.69
CA GLN A 92 2.24 10.24 18.00
C GLN A 92 0.97 9.38 18.03
N SER A 93 0.93 8.30 17.25
CA SER A 93 0.01 7.19 17.51
C SER A 93 0.63 5.92 16.97
N GLN A 94 0.80 4.97 17.88
CA GLN A 94 1.48 3.69 17.73
C GLN A 94 1.20 3.05 16.36
N SER A 95 2.21 3.01 15.50
CA SER A 95 2.14 2.15 14.32
C SER A 95 1.97 0.73 14.82
N SER A 96 0.83 0.13 14.53
CA SER A 96 0.61 -1.29 14.71
C SER A 96 1.42 -2.03 13.64
N GLN A 97 2.75 -2.05 13.78
CA GLN A 97 3.57 -3.13 13.24
C GLN A 97 3.31 -4.35 14.14
N ARG A 98 2.09 -4.88 14.12
CA ARG A 98 1.82 -6.18 14.73
C ARG A 98 2.40 -7.22 13.78
N ASN A 99 3.52 -7.83 14.18
CA ASN A 99 4.05 -9.00 13.50
C ASN A 99 2.93 -10.05 13.39
N VAL A 100 2.74 -10.67 12.24
CA VAL A 100 1.72 -11.72 12.03
C VAL A 100 1.87 -12.86 13.07
N VAL A 101 3.09 -13.09 13.56
CA VAL A 101 3.42 -14.03 14.64
C VAL A 101 2.79 -13.61 15.98
N GLU A 102 2.69 -12.32 16.28
CA GLU A 102 2.10 -11.82 17.53
C GLU A 102 0.57 -11.99 17.53
N ASN A 103 -0.09 -11.83 16.38
CA ASN A 103 -1.52 -12.12 16.24
C ASN A 103 -1.85 -13.61 16.46
N PHE A 104 -0.95 -14.53 16.12
CA PHE A 104 -1.15 -15.96 16.39
C PHE A 104 -1.14 -16.27 17.90
N LEU A 105 -0.32 -15.54 18.66
CA LEU A 105 -0.14 -15.76 20.09
C LEU A 105 -1.04 -14.90 20.98
N GLN A 106 -1.82 -13.98 20.39
CA GLN A 106 -2.60 -12.99 21.16
C GLN A 106 -3.62 -13.61 22.15
N ASN A 107 -4.05 -14.85 21.89
CA ASN A 107 -4.95 -15.63 22.76
C ASN A 107 -4.26 -16.90 23.32
N ALA A 108 -2.96 -17.07 23.09
CA ALA A 108 -2.24 -18.24 23.56
C ALA A 108 -1.92 -18.07 25.05
N GLN A 109 -2.43 -18.98 25.88
CA GLN A 109 -2.10 -19.03 27.30
C GLN A 109 -0.86 -19.90 27.50
N VAL A 110 0.20 -19.32 28.08
CA VAL A 110 1.36 -20.09 28.55
C VAL A 110 0.96 -20.80 29.84
N VAL A 111 1.04 -22.13 29.85
CA VAL A 111 0.73 -22.97 31.01
C VAL A 111 1.88 -23.94 31.28
N ASN A 112 2.07 -24.32 32.55
CA ASN A 112 3.01 -25.36 32.91
C ASN A 112 2.48 -26.74 32.49
N ILE A 113 3.36 -27.69 32.19
CA ILE A 113 2.99 -29.07 31.80
C ILE A 113 2.03 -29.72 32.81
N GLY A 114 2.20 -29.45 34.11
CA GLY A 114 1.30 -29.95 35.16
C GLY A 114 -0.12 -29.39 35.11
N GLU A 115 -0.32 -28.21 34.50
CA GLU A 115 -1.59 -27.49 34.43
C GLU A 115 -2.43 -27.87 33.19
N ILE A 116 -1.79 -28.49 32.18
CA ILE A 116 -2.43 -28.87 30.91
C ILE A 116 -3.60 -29.84 31.11
N ASN A 117 -3.51 -30.73 32.10
CA ASN A 117 -4.55 -31.74 32.35
C ASN A 117 -5.88 -31.14 32.85
N ASN A 118 -5.86 -29.93 33.40
CA ASN A 118 -7.06 -29.25 33.92
C ASN A 118 -7.80 -28.43 32.84
N LEU A 119 -7.23 -28.26 31.65
CA LEU A 119 -7.82 -27.46 30.56
C LEU A 119 -8.91 -28.20 29.75
N ARG A 120 -9.13 -29.50 30.00
CA ARG A 120 -10.14 -30.33 29.31
C ARG A 120 -11.51 -30.38 30.01
N GLN A 121 -11.76 -29.56 31.02
CA GLN A 121 -12.95 -29.63 31.89
C GLN A 121 -13.94 -28.46 31.70
N ILE A 122 -14.17 -28.00 30.47
CA ILE A 122 -15.24 -27.03 30.15
C ILE A 122 -16.04 -27.52 28.96
#